data_AF-A0A7C5J3U6-F1
#
_entry.id   AF-A0A7C5J3U6-F1
#
_cell.length_a   1.000
_cell.length_b   1.000
_cell.length_c   1.000
_cell.angle_alpha   90.00
_cell.angle_beta   90.00
_cell.angle_gamma   90.00
#
_symmetry.space_group_name_H-M   'P 1'
#
loop_
_entity.id
_entity.type
_entity.pdbx_description
1 polymer ?
#
loop_
_entity_poly.entity_id
_entity_poly.type
_entity_poly.pdbx_seq_one_letter_code
_entity_poly.pdbx_strand_id
1 'polypeptide(L)'
;MHSNPPSWKRPWILALLSAGLVAAVACGDSSAEVATGGGGAGTGTGTGTGADGGAGTGSGMGGTGTGTGAGVPPPPTEEAPCGNQLYDCGDLVDNDNDGLTDYQDPDCLGPCDDTEDSYFPDLPGASGQKCDLDCFWDTGQGHEEDCYWNHQCDPYANDMSSVFDGTVNPQDTCAFSGSEAEQQALVPPQDPGMQTCDEMFTMQSQLCLDTCKPLAPNGCDCFGCCELGGQYVWVGSLDDNDEGSCNVEDVGTAAFLEECHPCTPVPSCNNPCDTCELCIGKTTLPPECFGDGGGGPGGGGSGGAPQDCPEGQQACGLPGQDPCPSGNYCITGCCVPLPQ
;
A
#
# COMPACT_ATOMS: atom_id res chain seq x y z
N MET A 1 49.60 -26.82 -45.93
CA MET A 1 49.10 -26.37 -47.24
C MET A 1 47.77 -25.70 -46.96
N HIS A 2 47.79 -24.37 -46.79
CA HIS A 2 47.21 -23.40 -47.74
C HIS A 2 45.66 -23.43 -47.68
N SER A 3 44.91 -22.40 -47.29
CA SER A 3 45.18 -20.98 -47.01
C SER A 3 43.91 -20.36 -46.35
N ASN A 4 44.08 -19.44 -45.39
CA ASN A 4 43.17 -18.29 -45.12
C ASN A 4 43.35 -17.23 -46.25
N PRO A 5 42.63 -16.08 -46.39
CA PRO A 5 41.68 -15.30 -45.53
C PRO A 5 40.50 -14.71 -46.39
N PRO A 6 39.88 -13.49 -46.24
CA PRO A 6 39.96 -12.38 -45.24
C PRO A 6 38.60 -11.88 -44.68
N SER A 7 38.44 -11.27 -43.50
CA SER A 7 39.04 -10.08 -42.84
C SER A 7 38.88 -8.75 -43.60
N TRP A 8 37.82 -7.99 -43.28
CA TRP A 8 37.71 -6.59 -43.68
C TRP A 8 37.41 -5.65 -42.50
N LYS A 9 38.06 -4.50 -42.59
CA LYS A 9 38.31 -3.51 -41.56
C LYS A 9 37.27 -2.38 -41.62
N ARG A 10 36.94 -1.81 -40.45
CA ARG A 10 36.42 -0.43 -40.21
C ARG A 10 37.34 0.63 -40.90
N PRO A 11 37.01 1.94 -41.10
CA PRO A 11 36.18 2.84 -40.24
C PRO A 11 35.44 3.99 -41.02
N TRP A 12 35.33 5.21 -40.41
CA TRP A 12 34.79 6.53 -40.84
C TRP A 12 33.41 6.87 -40.25
N ILE A 13 33.32 7.50 -39.06
CA ILE A 13 33.36 8.94 -38.74
C ILE A 13 32.29 9.77 -39.48
N LEU A 14 31.27 10.23 -38.75
CA LEU A 14 30.71 11.57 -38.89
C LEU A 14 30.11 12.03 -37.56
N ALA A 15 30.81 12.95 -36.93
CA ALA A 15 30.31 13.78 -35.85
C ALA A 15 29.36 14.84 -36.42
N LEU A 16 28.20 15.02 -35.80
CA LEU A 16 27.37 16.22 -35.98
C LEU A 16 27.16 16.85 -34.60
N LEU A 17 27.78 18.02 -34.44
CA LEU A 17 27.45 19.02 -33.43
C LEU A 17 26.13 19.72 -33.80
N SER A 18 25.25 19.87 -32.83
CA SER A 18 24.23 20.94 -32.75
C SER A 18 23.89 21.10 -31.27
N ALA A 19 24.50 22.03 -30.54
CA ALA A 19 24.16 23.45 -30.46
C ALA A 19 22.79 23.73 -29.80
N GLY A 20 22.82 23.71 -28.46
CA GLY A 20 22.17 24.63 -27.52
C GLY A 20 20.80 25.23 -27.83
N LEU A 21 19.85 24.95 -26.92
CA LEU A 21 18.89 25.95 -26.48
C LEU A 21 18.70 25.83 -24.96
N VAL A 22 19.17 26.84 -24.23
CA VAL A 22 18.87 27.06 -22.81
C VAL A 22 17.66 28.00 -22.77
N ALA A 23 16.56 27.58 -22.16
CA ALA A 23 15.48 28.46 -21.78
C ALA A 23 15.32 28.41 -20.26
N ALA A 24 15.88 29.41 -19.59
CA ALA A 24 15.58 29.70 -18.19
C ALA A 24 14.20 30.39 -18.14
N VAL A 25 13.24 29.78 -17.44
CA VAL A 25 12.03 30.46 -17.01
C VAL A 25 12.34 31.13 -15.67
N ALA A 26 12.40 32.45 -15.69
CA ALA A 26 12.53 33.29 -14.52
C ALA A 26 11.14 33.72 -14.04
N CYS A 27 11.00 33.71 -12.70
CA CYS A 27 9.88 34.25 -11.95
C CYS A 27 9.71 35.76 -12.25
N GLY A 28 8.46 36.18 -12.48
CA GLY A 28 8.10 37.57 -12.74
C GLY A 28 6.92 37.99 -11.89
N ASP A 29 7.21 38.51 -10.70
CA ASP A 29 6.28 39.27 -9.87
C ASP A 29 6.20 40.71 -10.41
N SER A 30 5.00 41.24 -10.63
CA SER A 30 4.76 42.65 -10.91
C SER A 30 3.30 43.00 -10.64
N SER A 31 3.07 43.65 -9.52
CA SER A 31 1.83 44.35 -9.17
C SER A 31 1.55 45.51 -10.15
N ALA A 32 0.29 45.69 -10.54
CA ALA A 32 -0.27 46.97 -10.94
C ALA A 32 -1.80 46.93 -10.79
N GLU A 33 -2.32 47.94 -10.10
CA GLU A 33 -3.69 48.08 -9.61
C GLU A 33 -4.62 48.76 -10.63
N VAL A 34 -5.95 48.70 -10.43
CA VAL A 34 -6.88 49.85 -10.30
C VAL A 34 -8.34 49.37 -10.09
N ALA A 35 -8.81 49.58 -8.86
CA ALA A 35 -10.09 50.11 -8.35
C ALA A 35 -11.47 49.77 -8.97
N THR A 36 -12.36 49.21 -8.14
CA THR A 36 -13.63 49.79 -7.59
C THR A 36 -14.44 48.64 -6.93
N GLY A 37 -15.10 48.69 -5.78
CA GLY A 37 -15.34 49.67 -4.71
C GLY A 37 -16.44 49.09 -3.79
N GLY A 38 -16.32 49.31 -2.47
CA GLY A 38 -17.35 49.03 -1.44
C GLY A 38 -17.09 47.75 -0.63
N GLY A 39 -16.97 47.72 0.69
CA GLY A 39 -17.25 48.70 1.74
C GLY A 39 -17.99 47.99 2.88
N GLY A 40 -17.28 47.62 3.96
CA GLY A 40 -17.89 47.01 5.15
C GLY A 40 -16.84 46.65 6.22
N ALA A 41 -16.67 47.55 7.19
CA ALA A 41 -15.64 47.51 8.22
C ALA A 41 -16.02 46.63 9.43
N GLY A 42 -15.02 45.99 10.03
CA GLY A 42 -15.07 45.36 11.35
C GLY A 42 -13.68 45.33 11.98
N THR A 43 -13.32 46.42 12.66
CA THR A 43 -12.08 46.62 13.43
C THR A 43 -12.05 45.79 14.71
N GLY A 44 -10.92 45.11 14.97
CA GLY A 44 -10.56 44.56 16.28
C GLY A 44 -9.05 44.62 16.47
N THR A 45 -8.59 45.66 17.16
CA THR A 45 -7.18 45.91 17.51
C THR A 45 -6.84 45.22 18.83
N GLY A 46 -5.71 44.50 18.89
CA GLY A 46 -5.14 43.97 20.12
C GLY A 46 -3.61 43.94 20.08
N THR A 47 -2.99 45.01 20.57
CA THR A 47 -1.64 45.06 21.19
C THR A 47 -1.54 44.01 22.31
N GLY A 48 -0.47 43.26 22.60
CA GLY A 48 0.97 43.32 22.33
C GLY A 48 1.70 43.02 23.65
N THR A 49 2.74 42.16 23.68
CA THR A 49 3.88 42.13 24.64
C THR A 49 4.82 40.96 24.29
N GLY A 50 6.14 41.19 24.29
CA GLY A 50 7.17 40.23 23.88
C GLY A 50 8.04 39.65 25.01
N ALA A 51 9.29 39.31 24.65
CA ALA A 51 10.39 38.68 25.42
C ALA A 51 10.34 37.13 25.44
N ASP A 52 11.40 36.32 25.30
CA ASP A 52 12.86 36.47 25.19
C ASP A 52 13.44 35.22 24.47
N GLY A 53 14.69 35.30 24.00
CA GLY A 53 15.40 34.20 23.34
C GLY A 53 16.01 33.14 24.28
N GLY A 54 16.40 32.01 23.68
CA GLY A 54 17.22 30.98 24.34
C GLY A 54 17.53 29.81 23.41
N ALA A 55 18.81 29.67 23.04
CA ALA A 55 19.34 28.50 22.35
C ALA A 55 19.62 27.38 23.38
N GLY A 56 19.34 26.13 23.00
CA GLY A 56 19.68 24.93 23.78
C GLY A 56 19.59 23.67 22.93
N THR A 57 20.71 22.96 22.82
CA THR A 57 20.92 21.65 22.19
C THR A 57 20.38 20.50 23.05
N GLY A 58 19.83 19.45 22.42
CA GLY A 58 19.88 18.07 22.95
C GLY A 58 18.55 17.29 22.99
N SER A 59 18.49 16.24 22.17
CA SER A 59 17.88 14.92 22.36
C SER A 59 16.41 14.78 22.80
N GLY A 60 15.66 14.05 21.97
CA GLY A 60 14.56 13.16 22.39
C GLY A 60 13.16 13.75 22.28
N MET A 61 12.47 13.43 21.18
CA MET A 61 11.01 13.43 21.08
C MET A 61 10.67 12.11 20.36
N GLY A 62 9.95 11.13 20.90
CA GLY A 62 9.06 11.18 22.06
C GLY A 62 7.83 12.03 21.76
N GLY A 63 7.31 11.92 20.54
CA GLY A 63 6.14 12.65 20.06
C GLY A 63 4.86 12.14 20.69
N THR A 64 4.55 12.59 21.91
CA THR A 64 3.14 12.66 22.33
C THR A 64 2.49 13.82 21.58
N GLY A 65 2.18 13.57 20.32
CA GLY A 65 1.40 14.45 19.45
C GLY A 65 -0.04 14.53 19.94
N THR A 66 -0.31 15.36 20.95
CA THR A 66 -1.68 15.86 21.20
C THR A 66 -1.98 16.96 20.19
N GLY A 67 -2.01 16.60 18.91
CA GLY A 67 -2.48 17.41 17.81
C GLY A 67 -3.81 16.85 17.35
N THR A 68 -4.92 17.18 18.02
CA THR A 68 -6.26 16.92 17.48
C THR A 68 -6.49 17.84 16.28
N GLY A 69 -5.89 17.50 15.14
CA GLY A 69 -6.45 17.83 13.84
C GLY A 69 -7.78 17.10 13.75
N ALA A 70 -8.86 17.85 13.57
CA ALA A 70 -10.18 17.26 13.37
C ALA A 70 -10.15 16.47 12.05
N GLY A 71 -9.86 15.16 12.11
CA GLY A 71 -9.79 14.31 10.91
C GLY A 71 -8.86 13.10 10.98
N VAL A 72 -7.92 13.01 11.94
CA VAL A 72 -7.00 11.86 12.06
C VAL A 72 -7.43 10.95 13.22
N PRO A 73 -7.38 9.61 13.09
CA PRO A 73 -7.56 8.68 14.21
C PRO A 73 -6.56 8.97 15.35
N PRO A 74 -6.78 8.47 16.58
CA PRO A 74 -5.74 8.58 17.62
C PRO A 74 -4.49 7.78 17.22
N PRO A 75 -3.30 8.24 17.65
CA PRO A 75 -2.07 7.50 17.40
C PRO A 75 -2.03 6.15 18.11
N PRO A 76 -1.31 5.18 17.52
CA PRO A 76 -0.99 3.93 18.18
C PRO A 76 -0.28 4.23 19.51
N THR A 77 -0.53 3.36 20.49
CA THR A 77 0.03 3.53 21.85
C THR A 77 0.87 2.35 22.30
N GLU A 78 0.92 1.30 21.51
CA GLU A 78 1.65 0.06 21.79
C GLU A 78 2.27 -0.47 20.50
N GLU A 79 3.52 -0.93 20.59
CA GLU A 79 4.21 -1.60 19.50
C GLU A 79 3.41 -2.83 19.04
N ALA A 80 3.38 -3.03 17.73
CA ALA A 80 2.65 -4.09 17.06
C ALA A 80 3.61 -4.99 16.29
N PRO A 81 4.33 -5.89 16.98
CA PRO A 81 5.22 -6.82 16.31
C PRO A 81 4.45 -7.75 15.38
N CYS A 82 5.05 -8.02 14.23
CA CYS A 82 4.72 -9.13 13.35
C CYS A 82 5.57 -10.33 13.81
N GLY A 83 4.95 -11.28 14.51
CA GLY A 83 5.64 -12.41 15.15
C GLY A 83 6.74 -11.97 16.11
N ASN A 84 8.02 -12.20 15.75
CA ASN A 84 9.18 -11.79 16.55
C ASN A 84 9.92 -10.57 15.98
N GLN A 85 9.38 -9.92 14.96
CA GLN A 85 9.96 -8.74 14.33
C GLN A 85 9.07 -7.52 14.56
N LEU A 86 9.71 -6.37 14.68
CA LEU A 86 9.06 -5.08 14.73
C LEU A 86 9.47 -4.38 13.44
N TYR A 87 8.49 -4.08 12.60
CA TYR A 87 8.66 -3.40 11.32
C TYR A 87 8.15 -1.98 11.43
N ASP A 88 8.50 -1.15 10.46
CA ASP A 88 8.21 0.28 10.44
C ASP A 88 6.73 0.58 10.74
N CYS A 89 5.78 -0.12 10.12
CA CYS A 89 4.34 0.08 10.35
C CYS A 89 3.78 -0.43 11.69
N GLY A 90 4.64 -0.82 12.64
CA GLY A 90 4.22 -1.23 13.98
C GLY A 90 5.14 -0.74 15.10
N ASP A 91 6.12 0.12 14.83
CA ASP A 91 7.18 0.49 15.77
C ASP A 91 6.93 1.79 16.56
N LEU A 92 5.78 2.44 16.32
CA LEU A 92 5.38 3.73 16.91
C LEU A 92 6.22 4.93 16.45
N VAL A 93 6.92 4.81 15.33
CA VAL A 93 7.72 5.87 14.70
C VAL A 93 7.09 6.27 13.36
N ASP A 94 7.24 7.55 13.05
CA ASP A 94 6.89 8.15 11.75
C ASP A 94 8.16 8.07 10.89
N ASN A 95 8.35 6.94 10.21
CA ASN A 95 9.56 6.52 9.52
C ASN A 95 9.75 7.30 8.22
N ASP A 96 8.66 7.69 7.56
CA ASP A 96 8.69 8.49 6.33
C ASP A 96 8.63 10.02 6.59
N ASN A 97 8.26 10.43 7.81
CA ASN A 97 8.13 11.82 8.28
C ASN A 97 6.99 12.61 7.63
N ASP A 98 5.90 11.95 7.22
CA ASP A 98 4.69 12.60 6.71
C ASP A 98 3.78 13.14 7.85
N GLY A 99 4.02 12.70 9.09
CA GLY A 99 3.30 13.10 10.29
C GLY A 99 2.18 12.13 10.72
N LEU A 100 2.05 10.99 10.07
CA LEU A 100 1.26 9.83 10.45
C LEU A 100 2.19 8.74 11.03
N THR A 101 1.63 7.68 11.59
CA THR A 101 2.40 6.67 12.32
C THR A 101 1.62 5.37 12.31
N ASP A 102 2.26 4.27 11.91
CA ASP A 102 1.70 2.92 11.85
C ASP A 102 0.29 2.92 11.21
N TYR A 103 -0.74 2.36 11.87
CA TYR A 103 -2.10 2.26 11.32
C TYR A 103 -2.79 3.61 11.03
N GLN A 104 -2.26 4.73 11.54
CA GLN A 104 -2.80 6.04 11.15
C GLN A 104 -2.39 6.41 9.73
N ASP A 105 -1.26 5.86 9.30
CA ASP A 105 -0.72 6.00 7.98
C ASP A 105 -1.55 5.17 6.99
N PRO A 106 -2.13 5.77 5.93
CA PRO A 106 -2.80 5.01 4.89
C PRO A 106 -1.89 4.10 4.07
N ASP A 107 -0.58 4.27 4.17
CA ASP A 107 0.43 3.53 3.41
C ASP A 107 0.83 2.23 4.12
N CYS A 108 0.64 2.17 5.43
CA CYS A 108 0.79 0.93 6.19
C CYS A 108 -0.29 -0.12 5.89
N LEU A 109 0.15 -1.28 5.38
CA LEU A 109 -0.73 -2.40 5.07
C LEU A 109 -1.06 -3.29 6.28
N GLY A 110 -0.27 -3.20 7.34
CA GLY A 110 -0.43 -3.98 8.57
C GLY A 110 0.82 -3.91 9.44
N PRO A 111 0.86 -4.65 10.56
CA PRO A 111 2.06 -4.72 11.41
C PRO A 111 3.23 -5.46 10.74
N CYS A 112 2.94 -6.17 9.65
CA CYS A 112 3.90 -6.89 8.80
C CYS A 112 4.20 -6.05 7.55
N ASP A 113 4.64 -4.82 7.75
CA ASP A 113 5.00 -3.89 6.68
C ASP A 113 6.19 -3.07 7.16
N ASP A 114 7.29 -3.16 6.43
CA ASP A 114 8.57 -2.49 6.73
C ASP A 114 8.73 -1.19 5.93
N THR A 115 7.64 -0.69 5.34
CA THR A 115 7.61 0.59 4.63
C THR A 115 6.42 1.43 5.08
N GLU A 116 6.65 2.69 5.41
CA GLU A 116 5.58 3.67 5.64
C GLU A 116 5.35 4.58 4.42
N ASP A 117 6.09 4.42 3.32
CA ASP A 117 6.03 5.27 2.13
C ASP A 117 5.59 4.53 0.84
N SER A 118 5.18 3.27 0.97
CA SER A 118 4.85 2.42 -0.17
C SER A 118 3.78 1.38 0.16
N TYR A 119 3.15 0.79 -0.85
CA TYR A 119 2.33 -0.41 -0.67
C TYR A 119 3.12 -1.70 -0.84
N PHE A 120 4.44 -1.61 -0.97
CA PHE A 120 5.32 -2.76 -1.05
C PHE A 120 5.88 -3.05 0.34
N PRO A 121 5.47 -4.13 1.04
CA PRO A 121 5.80 -4.30 2.46
C PRO A 121 7.29 -4.41 2.85
N ASP A 122 8.20 -4.45 1.87
CA ASP A 122 9.64 -4.78 1.97
C ASP A 122 10.01 -5.92 2.94
N LEU A 123 9.08 -6.86 3.16
CA LEU A 123 9.31 -7.97 4.07
C LEU A 123 10.36 -8.93 3.50
N PRO A 124 11.31 -9.42 4.32
CA PRO A 124 12.23 -10.47 3.92
C PRO A 124 11.49 -11.73 3.46
N GLY A 125 11.35 -11.89 2.15
CA GLY A 125 10.66 -13.01 1.51
C GLY A 125 9.39 -12.62 0.74
N ALA A 126 8.71 -11.51 1.04
CA ALA A 126 7.73 -10.92 0.12
C ALA A 126 8.43 -10.47 -1.17
N SER A 127 9.61 -9.87 -1.00
CA SER A 127 10.61 -9.59 -2.04
C SER A 127 11.35 -10.87 -2.47
N GLY A 128 10.68 -11.73 -3.24
CA GLY A 128 11.32 -12.90 -3.85
C GLY A 128 10.54 -14.21 -3.75
N GLN A 129 9.25 -14.15 -3.43
CA GLN A 129 8.41 -15.35 -3.49
C GLN A 129 8.51 -15.96 -4.88
N LYS A 130 8.73 -17.28 -4.91
CA LYS A 130 8.38 -18.09 -6.07
C LYS A 130 6.87 -17.92 -6.27
N CYS A 131 6.38 -18.20 -7.46
CA CYS A 131 4.98 -17.95 -7.80
C CYS A 131 3.97 -18.63 -6.86
N ASP A 132 4.38 -19.61 -6.09
CA ASP A 132 3.60 -20.17 -4.99
C ASP A 132 3.57 -19.18 -3.82
N LEU A 133 2.42 -18.51 -3.61
CA LEU A 133 2.27 -17.51 -2.58
C LEU A 133 1.71 -18.10 -1.29
N ASP A 134 2.32 -17.68 -0.19
CA ASP A 134 1.79 -17.90 1.15
C ASP A 134 0.80 -16.80 1.56
N CYS A 135 0.47 -16.74 2.84
CA CYS A 135 -0.06 -15.55 3.46
C CYS A 135 0.84 -14.33 3.17
N PHE A 136 0.32 -13.32 2.47
CA PHE A 136 1.13 -12.14 2.14
C PHE A 136 1.31 -11.18 3.33
N TRP A 137 0.38 -11.26 4.30
CA TRP A 137 0.21 -10.29 5.37
C TRP A 137 0.82 -10.72 6.71
N ASP A 138 1.63 -11.78 6.75
CA ASP A 138 2.22 -12.31 7.99
C ASP A 138 3.75 -12.43 7.95
N THR A 139 4.35 -12.97 9.03
CA THR A 139 5.81 -13.21 9.09
C THR A 139 6.29 -14.44 8.32
N GLY A 140 5.35 -15.26 7.87
CA GLY A 140 5.57 -16.61 7.37
C GLY A 140 6.13 -16.57 5.96
N GLN A 141 7.21 -17.32 5.76
CA GLN A 141 7.68 -17.64 4.43
C GLN A 141 7.78 -19.15 4.32
N GLY A 142 6.69 -19.77 3.85
CA GLY A 142 6.73 -21.09 3.22
C GLY A 142 5.68 -22.07 3.70
N HIS A 143 4.45 -21.99 3.21
CA HIS A 143 3.38 -23.00 3.30
C HIS A 143 3.17 -23.60 4.71
N GLU A 144 3.53 -22.92 5.79
CA GLU A 144 3.23 -23.41 7.14
C GLU A 144 1.71 -23.36 7.41
N GLU A 145 1.03 -22.50 6.63
CA GLU A 145 -0.38 -22.14 6.64
C GLU A 145 -1.19 -22.95 5.61
N ASP A 146 -0.52 -23.78 4.80
CA ASP A 146 -1.14 -24.64 3.78
C ASP A 146 -1.99 -23.82 2.78
N CYS A 147 -1.51 -22.64 2.39
CA CYS A 147 -2.08 -21.86 1.29
C CYS A 147 -1.70 -22.48 -0.07
N TYR A 148 -2.65 -22.46 -1.01
CA TYR A 148 -2.55 -23.16 -2.29
C TYR A 148 -2.37 -22.24 -3.50
N TRP A 149 -2.49 -20.93 -3.31
CA TRP A 149 -2.45 -19.99 -4.43
C TRP A 149 -1.08 -19.96 -5.11
N ASN A 150 -1.09 -19.95 -6.43
CA ASN A 150 0.09 -19.75 -7.24
C ASN A 150 -0.19 -18.62 -8.24
N HIS A 151 0.62 -17.56 -8.22
CA HIS A 151 0.54 -16.40 -9.10
C HIS A 151 0.60 -16.73 -10.59
N GLN A 152 1.19 -17.86 -10.98
CA GLN A 152 1.12 -18.34 -12.38
C GLN A 152 -0.29 -18.73 -12.80
N CYS A 153 -1.23 -18.87 -11.85
CA CYS A 153 -2.64 -19.10 -12.13
C CYS A 153 -3.44 -17.81 -12.31
N ASP A 154 -2.86 -16.63 -12.06
CA ASP A 154 -3.53 -15.36 -12.34
C ASP A 154 -3.72 -15.18 -13.86
N PRO A 155 -4.95 -14.97 -14.36
CA PRO A 155 -5.18 -14.65 -15.76
C PRO A 155 -4.36 -13.48 -16.31
N TYR A 156 -4.00 -12.49 -15.46
CA TYR A 156 -3.18 -11.35 -15.87
C TYR A 156 -1.68 -11.64 -15.88
N ALA A 157 -1.23 -12.79 -15.35
CA ALA A 157 0.18 -13.19 -15.41
C ALA A 157 0.68 -13.48 -16.85
N ASN A 158 -0.19 -13.57 -17.86
CA ASN A 158 0.21 -13.65 -19.28
C ASN A 158 -0.06 -12.37 -20.08
N ASP A 159 -0.69 -11.33 -19.52
CA ASP A 159 -1.20 -10.22 -20.32
C ASP A 159 -0.11 -9.18 -20.67
N MET A 160 0.89 -9.65 -21.40
CA MET A 160 1.94 -8.85 -22.02
C MET A 160 1.42 -8.02 -23.23
N SER A 161 0.11 -7.98 -23.54
CA SER A 161 -0.33 -7.49 -24.85
C SER A 161 -1.72 -6.86 -24.96
N SER A 162 -2.59 -6.86 -23.95
CA SER A 162 -4.01 -6.50 -24.16
C SER A 162 -4.57 -5.32 -23.38
N VAL A 163 -3.81 -4.71 -22.46
CA VAL A 163 -4.27 -3.47 -21.78
C VAL A 163 -3.30 -2.29 -21.90
N PHE A 164 -1.97 -2.47 -21.80
CA PHE A 164 -1.00 -1.39 -22.00
C PHE A 164 0.31 -1.91 -22.65
N ASP A 165 1.04 -0.98 -23.27
CA ASP A 165 2.24 -1.17 -24.12
C ASP A 165 3.44 -1.77 -23.35
N GLY A 166 3.38 -3.07 -23.01
CA GLY A 166 4.54 -3.85 -22.61
C GLY A 166 4.84 -3.93 -21.10
N THR A 167 3.85 -3.75 -20.23
CA THR A 167 4.03 -4.04 -18.80
C THR A 167 4.26 -5.53 -18.57
N VAL A 168 5.33 -5.83 -17.85
CA VAL A 168 5.84 -7.18 -17.61
C VAL A 168 5.05 -7.82 -16.46
N ASN A 169 5.25 -9.12 -16.27
CA ASN A 169 4.59 -9.86 -15.20
C ASN A 169 4.97 -9.27 -13.81
N PRO A 170 4.10 -9.40 -12.78
CA PRO A 170 4.44 -9.08 -11.39
C PRO A 170 5.79 -9.62 -10.91
N GLN A 171 6.30 -10.69 -11.53
CA GLN A 171 7.72 -11.06 -11.57
C GLN A 171 8.02 -11.75 -12.90
N ASP A 172 9.12 -11.44 -13.59
CA ASP A 172 9.52 -12.15 -14.83
C ASP A 172 9.60 -13.68 -14.68
N THR A 173 9.76 -14.17 -13.44
CA THR A 173 9.77 -15.59 -13.06
C THR A 173 8.40 -16.24 -12.92
N CYS A 174 7.32 -15.44 -12.87
CA CYS A 174 5.93 -15.86 -12.67
C CYS A 174 5.02 -15.62 -13.86
N ALA A 175 5.62 -15.36 -15.03
CA ALA A 175 4.95 -15.44 -16.32
C ALA A 175 4.08 -16.71 -16.39
N PHE A 176 2.77 -16.54 -16.61
CA PHE A 176 1.84 -17.63 -16.83
C PHE A 176 2.37 -18.49 -17.97
N SER A 177 2.87 -19.68 -17.65
CA SER A 177 3.51 -20.54 -18.65
C SER A 177 2.59 -21.70 -19.02
N GLY A 178 1.89 -21.56 -20.14
CA GLY A 178 1.53 -22.72 -20.97
C GLY A 178 0.04 -23.04 -21.18
N SER A 179 -0.16 -24.11 -21.95
CA SER A 179 -1.45 -24.76 -22.27
C SER A 179 -2.15 -25.31 -21.02
N GLU A 180 -3.44 -25.67 -21.11
CA GLU A 180 -4.19 -26.37 -20.02
C GLU A 180 -3.41 -27.58 -19.43
N ALA A 181 -2.59 -28.23 -20.24
CA ALA A 181 -1.74 -29.35 -19.83
C ALA A 181 -0.46 -28.93 -19.08
N GLU A 182 0.04 -27.71 -19.30
CA GLU A 182 1.16 -27.12 -18.54
C GLU A 182 0.66 -26.51 -17.23
N GLN A 183 -0.56 -25.95 -17.19
CA GLN A 183 -1.24 -25.51 -15.96
C GLN A 183 -1.36 -26.65 -14.92
N GLN A 184 -1.60 -27.88 -15.37
CA GLN A 184 -1.63 -29.08 -14.53
C GLN A 184 -0.25 -29.56 -14.04
N ALA A 185 0.84 -29.00 -14.57
CA ALA A 185 2.21 -29.36 -14.24
C ALA A 185 2.95 -28.31 -13.37
N LEU A 186 2.38 -27.11 -13.19
CA LEU A 186 2.91 -26.03 -12.34
C LEU A 186 2.56 -26.19 -10.85
N VAL A 187 1.68 -27.14 -10.53
CA VAL A 187 1.19 -27.43 -9.19
C VAL A 187 2.35 -27.85 -8.27
N PRO A 188 2.54 -27.20 -7.10
CA PRO A 188 3.50 -27.64 -6.11
C PRO A 188 3.30 -29.13 -5.79
N PRO A 189 4.37 -29.94 -5.72
CA PRO A 189 4.28 -31.38 -5.48
C PRO A 189 3.78 -31.76 -4.07
N GLN A 190 3.26 -30.80 -3.29
CA GLN A 190 2.99 -30.94 -1.86
C GLN A 190 1.53 -31.31 -1.55
N ASP A 191 0.55 -30.97 -2.41
CA ASP A 191 -0.86 -31.31 -2.13
C ASP A 191 -1.41 -32.40 -3.07
N PRO A 192 -1.67 -33.62 -2.58
CA PRO A 192 -2.27 -34.69 -3.38
C PRO A 192 -3.74 -34.44 -3.78
N GLY A 193 -4.36 -33.33 -3.38
CA GLY A 193 -5.79 -33.05 -3.56
C GLY A 193 -6.19 -31.99 -4.60
N MET A 194 -5.31 -31.04 -4.97
CA MET A 194 -5.65 -29.95 -5.91
C MET A 194 -4.65 -29.90 -7.06
N GLN A 195 -5.16 -29.82 -8.29
CA GLN A 195 -4.34 -30.01 -9.50
C GLN A 195 -4.57 -28.94 -10.58
N THR A 196 -5.47 -27.98 -10.37
CA THR A 196 -5.81 -26.98 -11.39
C THR A 196 -5.83 -25.57 -10.83
N CYS A 197 -5.52 -24.59 -11.69
CA CYS A 197 -5.62 -23.17 -11.36
C CYS A 197 -7.05 -22.77 -10.92
N ASP A 198 -8.09 -23.36 -11.52
CA ASP A 198 -9.47 -23.12 -11.10
C ASP A 198 -9.73 -23.57 -9.64
N GLU A 199 -9.16 -24.70 -9.23
CA GLU A 199 -9.28 -25.19 -7.85
C GLU A 199 -8.54 -24.28 -6.88
N MET A 200 -7.30 -23.88 -7.19
CA MET A 200 -6.51 -22.96 -6.36
C MET A 200 -7.13 -21.56 -6.28
N PHE A 201 -7.74 -21.09 -7.37
CA PHE A 201 -8.44 -19.81 -7.41
C PHE A 201 -9.70 -19.81 -6.55
N THR A 202 -10.39 -20.95 -6.44
CA THR A 202 -11.70 -21.01 -5.77
C THR A 202 -11.67 -21.61 -4.38
N MET A 203 -10.56 -22.22 -3.96
CA MET A 203 -10.44 -22.93 -2.69
C MET A 203 -9.07 -22.71 -2.05
N GLN A 204 -9.08 -22.49 -0.74
CA GLN A 204 -7.90 -22.42 0.12
C GLN A 204 -8.12 -23.31 1.35
N SER A 205 -7.04 -23.74 1.99
CA SER A 205 -7.15 -24.54 3.21
C SER A 205 -7.85 -23.74 4.31
N GLN A 206 -8.49 -24.42 5.25
CA GLN A 206 -9.07 -23.71 6.40
C GLN A 206 -7.98 -23.04 7.24
N LEU A 207 -6.77 -23.62 7.29
CA LEU A 207 -5.63 -23.05 8.00
C LEU A 207 -5.21 -21.71 7.37
N CYS A 208 -5.11 -21.66 6.04
CA CYS A 208 -4.83 -20.45 5.27
C CYS A 208 -5.91 -19.39 5.51
N LEU A 209 -7.19 -19.78 5.45
CA LEU A 209 -8.30 -18.84 5.68
C LEU A 209 -8.34 -18.31 7.14
N ASP A 210 -8.07 -19.16 8.12
CA ASP A 210 -8.08 -18.77 9.54
C ASP A 210 -6.90 -17.85 9.89
N THR A 211 -5.79 -17.99 9.17
CA THR A 211 -4.56 -17.20 9.40
C THR A 211 -4.58 -15.89 8.61
N CYS A 212 -4.87 -15.95 7.31
CA CYS A 212 -4.67 -14.82 6.41
C CYS A 212 -5.86 -13.89 6.28
N LYS A 213 -7.09 -14.43 6.31
CA LYS A 213 -8.28 -13.59 6.11
C LYS A 213 -8.42 -12.50 7.17
N PRO A 214 -8.09 -12.72 8.46
CA PRO A 214 -8.07 -11.64 9.45
C PRO A 214 -6.99 -10.58 9.21
N LEU A 215 -5.95 -10.90 8.44
CA LEU A 215 -4.81 -10.01 8.19
C LEU A 215 -4.94 -9.27 6.86
N ALA A 216 -5.75 -9.78 5.92
CA ALA A 216 -5.99 -9.14 4.64
C ALA A 216 -6.74 -7.80 4.81
N PRO A 217 -6.16 -6.66 4.39
CA PRO A 217 -6.82 -5.37 4.42
C PRO A 217 -8.15 -5.36 3.64
N ASN A 218 -9.09 -4.53 4.05
CA ASN A 218 -10.32 -4.30 3.28
C ASN A 218 -9.96 -3.75 1.90
N GLY A 219 -10.37 -4.46 0.86
CA GLY A 219 -9.99 -4.23 -0.53
C GLY A 219 -8.97 -5.23 -1.06
N CYS A 220 -8.39 -6.10 -0.23
CA CYS A 220 -7.34 -7.03 -0.61
C CYS A 220 -7.74 -8.50 -0.47
N ASP A 221 -7.12 -9.38 -1.24
CA ASP A 221 -7.09 -10.81 -0.93
C ASP A 221 -5.91 -11.19 -0.02
N CYS A 222 -5.84 -12.46 0.41
CA CYS A 222 -4.77 -12.96 1.28
C CYS A 222 -3.39 -12.90 0.65
N PHE A 223 -3.35 -12.78 -0.67
CA PHE A 223 -2.14 -13.04 -1.41
C PHE A 223 -1.45 -11.75 -1.79
N GLY A 224 -2.11 -10.59 -1.73
CA GLY A 224 -1.51 -9.27 -2.05
C GLY A 224 -2.15 -8.59 -3.26
N CYS A 225 -3.27 -9.11 -3.77
CA CYS A 225 -4.06 -8.45 -4.80
C CYS A 225 -5.08 -7.49 -4.16
N CYS A 226 -4.91 -6.18 -4.37
CA CYS A 226 -5.65 -5.13 -3.70
C CYS A 226 -6.38 -4.19 -4.66
N GLU A 227 -7.58 -3.74 -4.27
CA GLU A 227 -8.34 -2.72 -5.00
C GLU A 227 -7.86 -1.32 -4.61
N LEU A 228 -7.10 -0.70 -5.52
CA LEU A 228 -6.55 0.63 -5.38
C LEU A 228 -6.94 1.47 -6.61
N GLY A 229 -7.41 2.70 -6.40
CA GLY A 229 -7.85 3.56 -7.51
C GLY A 229 -9.02 2.99 -8.36
N GLY A 230 -9.74 1.98 -7.84
CA GLY A 230 -10.79 1.25 -8.57
C GLY A 230 -10.25 0.16 -9.51
N GLN A 231 -9.01 -0.28 -9.33
CA GLN A 231 -8.37 -1.36 -10.08
C GLN A 231 -7.74 -2.35 -9.11
N TYR A 232 -7.79 -3.64 -9.46
CA TYR A 232 -7.06 -4.67 -8.71
C TYR A 232 -5.61 -4.72 -9.19
N VAL A 233 -4.70 -4.50 -8.26
CA VAL A 233 -3.25 -4.51 -8.49
C VAL A 233 -2.52 -5.32 -7.44
N TRP A 234 -1.39 -5.87 -7.86
CA TRP A 234 -0.47 -6.63 -7.04
C TRP A 234 0.44 -5.68 -6.30
N VAL A 235 0.31 -5.60 -4.97
CA VAL A 235 1.08 -4.63 -4.17
C VAL A 235 2.54 -5.07 -3.97
N GLY A 236 2.84 -6.35 -4.15
CA GLY A 236 4.22 -6.87 -4.22
C GLY A 236 4.91 -6.65 -5.57
N SER A 237 4.51 -5.67 -6.36
CA SER A 237 5.10 -5.41 -7.69
C SER A 237 6.53 -4.88 -7.57
N LEU A 238 7.38 -5.32 -8.50
CA LEU A 238 8.77 -4.90 -8.60
C LEU A 238 9.04 -4.16 -9.93
N ASP A 239 9.99 -3.23 -9.90
CA ASP A 239 10.52 -2.56 -11.08
C ASP A 239 11.62 -3.37 -11.79
N ASP A 240 12.20 -2.81 -12.86
CA ASP A 240 13.30 -3.40 -13.62
C ASP A 240 14.59 -3.65 -12.81
N ASN A 241 14.69 -3.11 -11.60
CA ASN A 241 15.83 -3.24 -10.68
C ASN A 241 15.56 -4.21 -9.52
N ASP A 242 14.43 -4.93 -9.53
CA ASP A 242 13.94 -5.76 -8.43
C ASP A 242 13.61 -4.94 -7.16
N GLU A 243 13.27 -3.66 -7.30
CA GLU A 243 12.84 -2.77 -6.20
C GLU A 243 11.31 -2.66 -6.18
N GLY A 244 10.70 -2.53 -5.00
CA GLY A 244 9.25 -2.33 -4.87
C GLY A 244 8.78 -1.13 -5.69
N SER A 245 7.79 -1.35 -6.56
CA SER A 245 7.32 -0.32 -7.49
C SER A 245 5.93 0.23 -7.13
N CYS A 246 5.12 -0.51 -6.36
CA CYS A 246 3.75 -0.09 -6.10
C CYS A 246 3.65 0.93 -4.96
N ASN A 247 3.59 2.22 -5.32
CA ASN A 247 3.57 3.34 -4.38
C ASN A 247 2.21 4.04 -4.32
N VAL A 248 1.92 4.68 -3.18
CA VAL A 248 0.68 5.44 -2.98
C VAL A 248 0.58 6.65 -3.92
N GLU A 249 1.70 7.30 -4.20
CA GLU A 249 1.73 8.56 -4.96
C GLU A 249 1.24 8.39 -6.39
N ASP A 250 1.32 7.17 -6.90
CA ASP A 250 0.92 6.83 -8.25
C ASP A 250 -0.55 6.43 -8.35
N VAL A 251 -1.27 6.21 -7.24
CA VAL A 251 -2.69 5.82 -7.25
C VAL A 251 -3.54 6.82 -8.05
N GLY A 252 -4.18 6.30 -9.09
CA GLY A 252 -5.04 7.09 -9.98
C GLY A 252 -4.30 7.95 -11.01
N THR A 253 -2.97 7.81 -11.12
CA THR A 253 -2.18 8.37 -12.21
C THR A 253 -2.14 7.41 -13.41
N ALA A 254 -1.50 7.84 -14.49
CA ALA A 254 -1.24 6.96 -15.64
C ALA A 254 -0.11 5.96 -15.37
N ALA A 255 0.80 6.26 -14.43
CA ALA A 255 1.93 5.41 -14.05
C ALA A 255 1.50 4.25 -13.14
N PHE A 256 0.37 4.40 -12.44
CA PHE A 256 -0.16 3.41 -11.50
C PHE A 256 -0.16 1.97 -12.01
N LEU A 257 -0.56 1.75 -13.26
CA LEU A 257 -0.64 0.41 -13.85
C LEU A 257 0.69 -0.06 -14.45
N GLU A 258 1.65 0.84 -14.60
CA GLU A 258 3.04 0.53 -14.97
C GLU A 258 3.84 0.10 -13.73
N GLU A 259 3.48 0.60 -12.55
CA GLU A 259 4.19 0.38 -11.28
C GLU A 259 3.49 -0.62 -10.36
N CYS A 260 2.16 -0.70 -10.38
CA CYS A 260 1.37 -1.70 -9.68
C CYS A 260 0.74 -2.65 -10.72
N HIS A 261 1.34 -3.81 -10.92
CA HIS A 261 0.88 -4.77 -11.93
C HIS A 261 -0.55 -5.23 -11.68
N PRO A 262 -1.39 -5.39 -12.72
CA PRO A 262 -2.76 -5.87 -12.54
C PRO A 262 -2.79 -7.32 -12.02
N CYS A 263 -3.78 -7.63 -11.19
CA CYS A 263 -4.02 -8.97 -10.67
C CYS A 263 -5.51 -9.31 -10.62
N THR A 264 -5.80 -10.59 -10.41
CA THR A 264 -7.15 -11.10 -10.17
C THR A 264 -7.27 -11.53 -8.70
N PRO A 265 -8.16 -10.93 -7.89
CA PRO A 265 -8.28 -11.28 -6.48
C PRO A 265 -8.81 -12.70 -6.33
N VAL A 266 -8.21 -13.49 -5.43
CA VAL A 266 -8.60 -14.87 -5.14
C VAL A 266 -9.91 -14.90 -4.34
N PRO A 267 -11.06 -15.30 -4.92
CA PRO A 267 -12.36 -15.08 -4.31
C PRO A 267 -12.60 -15.84 -3.00
N SER A 268 -11.92 -16.96 -2.77
CA SER A 268 -12.08 -17.74 -1.54
C SER A 268 -11.64 -16.99 -0.29
N CYS A 269 -10.76 -15.99 -0.45
CA CYS A 269 -10.23 -15.25 0.68
C CYS A 269 -10.11 -13.73 0.46
N ASN A 270 -10.61 -13.23 -0.67
CA ASN A 270 -10.83 -11.81 -0.89
C ASN A 270 -11.60 -11.18 0.28
N ASN A 271 -11.04 -10.11 0.84
CA ASN A 271 -11.68 -9.21 1.78
C ASN A 271 -12.13 -7.97 0.99
N PRO A 272 -13.35 -7.94 0.44
CA PRO A 272 -13.81 -6.80 -0.34
C PRO A 272 -13.86 -5.54 0.52
N CYS A 273 -13.89 -4.37 -0.11
CA CYS A 273 -14.18 -3.14 0.62
C CYS A 273 -15.60 -2.64 0.33
N ASP A 274 -16.48 -2.76 1.32
CA ASP A 274 -17.84 -2.20 1.23
C ASP A 274 -17.85 -0.67 1.44
N THR A 275 -18.96 -0.03 1.09
CA THR A 275 -19.07 1.45 1.06
C THR A 275 -18.77 2.13 2.40
N CYS A 276 -19.05 1.45 3.52
CA CYS A 276 -18.85 1.99 4.86
C CYS A 276 -17.70 1.31 5.61
N GLU A 277 -16.82 0.63 4.89
CA GLU A 277 -15.57 0.11 5.42
C GLU A 277 -14.42 1.05 5.07
N LEU A 278 -13.45 1.17 5.99
CA LEU A 278 -12.19 1.82 5.66
C LEU A 278 -11.46 0.85 4.73
N CYS A 279 -11.09 1.28 3.52
CA CYS A 279 -10.30 0.46 2.61
C CYS A 279 -8.81 0.82 2.74
N ILE A 280 -7.95 -0.06 2.24
CA ILE A 280 -6.55 0.26 1.93
C ILE A 280 -6.43 1.64 1.23
N GLY A 281 -5.45 2.44 1.65
CA GLY A 281 -5.18 3.78 1.12
C GLY A 281 -6.22 4.86 1.46
N LYS A 282 -7.23 4.56 2.29
CA LYS A 282 -8.25 5.54 2.71
C LYS A 282 -8.15 5.86 4.18
N THR A 283 -8.31 7.13 4.51
CA THR A 283 -8.34 7.66 5.89
C THR A 283 -9.73 8.12 6.34
N THR A 284 -10.73 8.08 5.43
CA THR A 284 -12.09 8.57 5.71
C THR A 284 -13.16 7.70 5.07
N LEU A 285 -14.37 7.75 5.65
CA LEU A 285 -15.56 7.14 5.07
C LEU A 285 -16.43 8.17 4.32
N PRO A 286 -17.26 7.70 3.37
CA PRO A 286 -18.29 8.53 2.76
C PRO A 286 -19.27 9.13 3.79
N PRO A 287 -19.75 10.38 3.59
CA PRO A 287 -20.66 11.05 4.54
C PRO A 287 -21.93 10.28 4.87
N GLU A 288 -22.47 9.50 3.93
CA GLU A 288 -23.66 8.67 4.09
C GLU A 288 -23.51 7.60 5.17
N CYS A 289 -22.27 7.20 5.49
CA CYS A 289 -22.00 6.24 6.55
C CYS A 289 -22.29 6.84 7.93
N PHE A 290 -22.25 8.16 8.13
CA PHE A 290 -22.40 8.74 9.47
C PHE A 290 -23.87 9.01 9.89
N GLY A 291 -24.85 8.67 9.04
CA GLY A 291 -26.27 8.93 9.24
C GLY A 291 -26.64 10.43 9.29
N ASP A 292 -27.93 10.75 9.22
CA ASP A 292 -28.47 12.13 9.24
C ASP A 292 -28.17 12.90 10.56
N GLY A 293 -27.55 12.23 11.53
CA GLY A 293 -27.18 12.75 12.84
C GLY A 293 -25.83 13.45 12.91
N GLY A 294 -25.06 13.50 11.81
CA GLY A 294 -23.95 14.43 11.58
C GLY A 294 -23.15 14.80 12.84
N GLY A 295 -22.67 13.80 13.57
CA GLY A 295 -21.73 14.01 14.65
C GLY A 295 -20.40 14.38 14.01
N GLY A 296 -20.18 15.68 13.80
CA GLY A 296 -18.86 16.16 13.41
C GLY A 296 -17.78 15.64 14.37
N PRO A 297 -16.52 15.57 13.90
CA PRO A 297 -15.41 15.04 14.69
C PRO A 297 -15.29 15.87 15.99
N GLY A 298 -15.73 15.32 17.12
CA GLY A 298 -15.73 16.04 18.39
C GLY A 298 -16.79 15.64 19.42
N GLY A 299 -17.71 14.75 19.11
CA GLY A 299 -18.67 14.21 20.08
C GLY A 299 -18.10 13.00 20.82
N GLY A 300 -17.51 13.19 22.01
CA GLY A 300 -16.97 12.12 22.88
C GLY A 300 -18.03 11.18 23.48
N GLY A 301 -18.82 10.54 22.63
CA GLY A 301 -19.68 9.41 22.97
C GLY A 301 -19.38 8.27 22.02
N SER A 302 -19.33 7.04 22.55
CA SER A 302 -19.01 5.76 21.89
C SER A 302 -19.91 5.34 20.71
N GLY A 303 -20.51 6.28 19.98
CA GLY A 303 -21.12 6.05 18.68
C GLY A 303 -20.05 6.20 17.60
N GLY A 304 -19.15 5.22 17.53
CA GLY A 304 -18.14 5.14 16.47
C GLY A 304 -18.82 5.16 15.10
N ALA A 305 -18.10 5.65 14.10
CA ALA A 305 -18.48 5.45 12.70
C ALA A 305 -18.88 3.98 12.47
N PRO A 306 -19.85 3.69 11.57
CA PRO A 306 -20.27 2.32 11.32
C PRO A 306 -19.24 1.61 10.44
N GLN A 307 -18.09 1.31 11.04
CA GLN A 307 -17.22 0.25 10.55
C GLN A 307 -17.89 -1.06 10.94
N ASP A 308 -18.18 -1.90 9.95
CA ASP A 308 -18.79 -3.22 10.16
C ASP A 308 -17.67 -4.24 10.45
N CYS A 309 -17.22 -4.29 11.71
CA CYS A 309 -16.25 -5.29 12.12
C CYS A 309 -16.90 -6.65 12.42
N PRO A 310 -16.16 -7.77 12.22
CA PRO A 310 -16.57 -9.08 12.69
C PRO A 310 -17.00 -9.09 14.16
N GLU A 311 -17.89 -10.02 14.53
CA GLU A 311 -18.46 -10.07 15.88
C GLU A 311 -17.37 -10.14 16.96
N GLY A 312 -17.39 -9.16 17.86
CA GLY A 312 -16.44 -9.08 18.98
C GLY A 312 -15.15 -8.32 18.69
N GLN A 313 -14.94 -7.84 17.46
CA GLN A 313 -13.83 -6.95 17.13
C GLN A 313 -14.18 -5.48 17.38
N GLN A 314 -13.18 -4.71 17.82
CA GLN A 314 -13.30 -3.26 18.04
C GLN A 314 -13.05 -2.54 16.71
N ALA A 315 -13.86 -1.52 16.42
CA ALA A 315 -13.60 -0.59 15.33
C ALA A 315 -12.48 0.41 15.67
N CYS A 316 -11.64 0.74 14.69
CA CYS A 316 -10.46 1.60 14.83
C CYS A 316 -10.18 2.36 13.51
N GLY A 317 -9.14 3.20 13.49
CA GLY A 317 -8.69 3.87 12.26
C GLY A 317 -9.51 5.10 11.84
N LEU A 318 -10.62 5.42 12.51
CA LEU A 318 -11.34 6.68 12.31
C LEU A 318 -11.29 7.63 13.51
N PRO A 319 -11.45 8.95 13.27
CA PRO A 319 -11.47 9.95 14.33
C PRO A 319 -12.52 9.64 15.42
N GLY A 320 -12.08 9.64 16.67
CA GLY A 320 -12.93 9.43 17.84
C GLY A 320 -13.19 7.96 18.20
N GLN A 321 -12.64 7.00 17.45
CA GLN A 321 -12.54 5.61 17.91
C GLN A 321 -11.33 5.46 18.83
N ASP A 322 -11.40 4.50 19.76
CA ASP A 322 -10.29 4.20 20.66
C ASP A 322 -9.20 3.40 19.91
N PRO A 323 -7.90 3.54 20.29
CA PRO A 323 -6.84 2.67 19.78
C PRO A 323 -7.13 1.20 20.07
N CYS A 324 -6.55 0.30 19.26
CA CYS A 324 -6.71 -1.13 19.48
C CYS A 324 -6.16 -1.57 20.84
N PRO A 325 -6.79 -2.60 21.46
CA PRO A 325 -6.29 -3.13 22.72
C PRO A 325 -4.93 -3.79 22.53
N SER A 326 -4.20 -3.95 23.63
CA SER A 326 -2.91 -4.63 23.65
C SER A 326 -2.96 -6.01 22.98
N GLY A 327 -2.00 -6.28 22.08
CA GLY A 327 -1.96 -7.51 21.29
C GLY A 327 -2.81 -7.48 20.02
N ASN A 328 -3.31 -6.31 19.62
CA ASN A 328 -4.05 -6.11 18.37
C ASN A 328 -3.48 -4.94 17.55
N TYR A 329 -3.66 -5.00 16.24
CA TYR A 329 -3.38 -3.92 15.30
C TYR A 329 -4.67 -3.48 14.58
N CYS A 330 -4.72 -2.23 14.13
CA CYS A 330 -5.84 -1.74 13.34
C CYS A 330 -5.61 -2.02 11.85
N ILE A 331 -6.26 -3.04 11.30
CA ILE A 331 -6.21 -3.28 9.85
C ILE A 331 -7.49 -2.71 9.24
N THR A 332 -7.34 -1.63 8.49
CA THR A 332 -8.39 -1.00 7.69
C THR A 332 -9.75 -0.90 8.40
N GLY A 333 -9.75 -0.44 9.65
CA GLY A 333 -11.00 -0.16 10.37
C GLY A 333 -11.34 -1.12 11.51
N CYS A 334 -10.67 -2.27 11.62
CA CYS A 334 -10.96 -3.27 12.66
C CYS A 334 -9.70 -3.75 13.40
N CYS A 335 -9.82 -3.90 14.71
CA CYS A 335 -8.76 -4.41 15.55
C CYS A 335 -8.66 -5.93 15.41
N VAL A 336 -7.53 -6.40 14.88
CA VAL A 336 -7.25 -7.82 14.67
C VAL A 336 -6.06 -8.26 15.52
N PRO A 337 -6.01 -9.51 15.98
CA PRO A 337 -4.88 -10.01 16.76
C PRO A 337 -3.57 -9.87 15.98
N LEU A 338 -2.47 -9.58 16.67
CA LEU A 338 -1.15 -9.53 16.04
C LEU A 338 -0.77 -10.90 15.42
N PRO A 339 -0.17 -10.90 14.23
CA PRO A 339 0.43 -12.08 13.61
C PRO A 339 1.41 -12.76 14.58
N GLN A 340 1.38 -14.10 14.63
CA GLN A 340 2.17 -14.91 15.55
C GLN A 340 3.48 -15.39 14.94
#